data_AF-A0A9D5LVF7-F1
#
_entry.id   AF-A0A9D5LVF7-F1
#
_cell.length_a   1.000
_cell.length_b   1.000
_cell.length_c   1.000
_cell.angle_alpha   90.00
_cell.angle_beta   90.00
_cell.angle_gamma   90.00
#
_symmetry.space_group_name_H-M   'P 1'
#
loop_
_entity.id
_entity.type
_entity.pdbx_description
1 polymer ?
#
loop_
_entity_poly.entity_id
_entity_poly.type
_entity_poly.pdbx_seq_one_letter_code
_entity_poly.pdbx_strand_id
1 'polypeptide(L)'
;LFGWLSDKVGRKPIMMIGMLLAIIAYRPIYKTMYHSVEIQGKEVTKDGLTEKRTAKVHEKIATDSIITFHTEKVFTDGFSMKKDSIVHWSANGPIMIDGKPQTPVVKEAITVNADTRWLLILMVFIQVVFVTMVYGPIAAFLVEMFPVRIRYTSMSLPYHIGNGVFGGLLPAVATYLVTSAKSSGHAEWFLQGLWYPIVVAGVCLVIGTIYLKTKNSNLDEDVV
;
A
#
# COMPACT_ATOMS: atom_id res chain seq x y z
N LEU A 1 -19.89 6.14 -12.04
CA LEU A 1 -19.36 6.76 -13.28
C LEU A 1 -18.92 5.71 -14.31
N PHE A 2 -17.90 4.90 -14.02
CA PHE A 2 -17.35 3.97 -15.02
C PHE A 2 -18.30 2.84 -15.45
N GLY A 3 -19.24 2.41 -14.60
CA GLY A 3 -20.33 1.49 -15.03
C GLY A 3 -21.18 2.10 -16.15
N TRP A 4 -21.73 3.29 -15.94
CA TRP A 4 -22.47 4.03 -16.97
C TRP A 4 -21.65 4.31 -18.23
N LEU A 5 -20.36 4.67 -18.08
CA LEU A 5 -19.48 4.90 -19.23
C LEU A 5 -19.26 3.59 -20.02
N SER A 6 -19.17 2.46 -19.31
CA SER A 6 -18.99 1.14 -19.91
C SER A 6 -20.20 0.64 -20.67
N ASP A 7 -21.40 1.05 -20.26
CA ASP A 7 -22.63 0.74 -21.00
C ASP A 7 -22.65 1.44 -22.36
N LYS A 8 -22.00 2.61 -22.48
CA LYS A 8 -21.95 3.39 -23.73
C LYS A 8 -20.81 3.01 -24.67
N VAL A 9 -19.60 2.84 -24.14
CA VAL A 9 -18.38 2.58 -24.94
C VAL A 9 -18.13 1.07 -25.11
N GLY A 10 -18.70 0.25 -24.25
CA GLY A 10 -18.43 -1.17 -24.14
C GLY A 10 -17.57 -1.50 -22.91
N ARG A 11 -17.90 -2.60 -22.24
CA ARG A 11 -17.28 -3.00 -20.97
C ARG A 11 -15.81 -3.39 -21.11
N LYS A 12 -15.49 -4.23 -22.11
CA LYS A 12 -14.13 -4.72 -22.35
C LYS A 12 -13.11 -3.59 -22.57
N PRO A 13 -13.31 -2.64 -23.52
CA PRO A 13 -12.33 -1.57 -23.76
C PRO A 13 -12.01 -0.74 -22.52
N ILE A 14 -13.02 -0.37 -21.73
CA ILE A 14 -12.82 0.43 -20.51
C ILE A 14 -11.99 -0.34 -19.48
N MET A 15 -12.29 -1.63 -19.27
CA MET A 15 -11.51 -2.47 -18.37
C MET A 15 -10.05 -2.59 -18.82
N MET A 16 -9.81 -2.83 -20.12
CA MET A 16 -8.45 -2.99 -20.64
C MET A 16 -7.64 -1.68 -20.57
N ILE A 17 -8.26 -0.54 -20.89
CA ILE A 17 -7.61 0.78 -20.75
C ILE A 17 -7.26 1.06 -19.30
N GLY A 18 -8.18 0.79 -18.36
CA GLY A 18 -7.93 0.96 -16.93
C GLY A 18 -6.76 0.13 -16.43
N MET A 19 -6.68 -1.14 -16.84
CA MET A 19 -5.55 -2.01 -16.51
C MET A 19 -4.23 -1.52 -17.13
N LEU A 20 -4.24 -1.10 -18.40
CA LEU A 20 -3.05 -0.59 -19.08
C LEU A 20 -2.52 0.68 -18.40
N LEU A 21 -3.40 1.63 -18.07
CA LEU A 21 -3.03 2.85 -17.36
C LEU A 21 -2.46 2.53 -15.98
N ALA A 22 -3.07 1.60 -15.24
CA ALA A 22 -2.56 1.17 -13.94
C ALA A 22 -1.15 0.57 -14.03
N ILE A 23 -0.91 -0.34 -14.99
CA ILE A 23 0.39 -0.99 -15.21
C ILE A 23 1.49 0.05 -15.44
N ILE A 24 1.22 1.07 -16.26
CA ILE A 24 2.21 2.11 -16.59
C ILE A 24 2.37 3.10 -15.43
N ALA A 25 1.28 3.49 -14.78
CA ALA A 25 1.28 4.59 -13.82
C ALA A 25 1.64 4.16 -12.38
N TYR A 26 1.45 2.90 -11.99
CA TYR A 26 1.68 2.49 -10.60
C TYR A 26 3.12 2.70 -10.15
N ARG A 27 4.13 2.29 -10.93
CA ARG A 27 5.55 2.51 -10.57
C ARG A 27 5.88 4.00 -10.33
N PRO A 28 5.62 4.93 -11.26
CA PRO A 28 5.95 6.34 -11.05
C PRO A 28 5.12 6.98 -9.93
N ILE A 29 3.86 6.58 -9.73
CA ILE A 29 3.03 7.06 -8.62
C ILE A 29 3.67 6.67 -7.28
N TYR A 30 3.97 5.38 -7.07
CA TYR A 30 4.57 4.92 -5.82
C TYR A 30 5.97 5.49 -5.59
N LYS A 31 6.76 5.69 -6.65
CA LYS A 31 8.06 6.37 -6.57
C LYS A 31 7.90 7.83 -6.10
N THR A 32 6.93 8.55 -6.65
CA THR A 32 6.63 9.95 -6.27
C THR A 32 6.15 10.03 -4.82
N MET A 33 5.24 9.13 -4.42
CA MET A 33 4.76 9.04 -3.04
C MET A 33 5.90 8.73 -2.06
N TYR A 34 6.81 7.83 -2.42
CA TYR A 34 7.97 7.50 -1.58
C TYR A 34 8.90 8.70 -1.40
N HIS A 35 9.32 9.35 -2.48
CA HIS A 35 10.22 10.51 -2.39
C HIS A 35 9.58 11.73 -1.70
N SER A 36 8.26 11.87 -1.75
CA SER A 36 7.55 12.94 -1.06
C SER A 36 7.60 12.80 0.47
N VAL A 37 7.81 11.57 0.97
CA VAL A 37 7.83 11.23 2.40
C VAL A 37 9.25 10.91 2.88
N GLU A 38 10.19 10.65 1.99
CA GLU A 38 11.58 10.34 2.31
C GLU A 38 12.29 11.56 2.93
N ILE A 39 12.70 11.39 4.19
CA ILE A 39 13.29 12.46 5.03
C ILE A 39 14.80 12.64 4.75
N GLN A 40 15.43 11.75 3.98
CA GLN A 40 16.89 11.69 3.82
C GLN A 40 17.51 12.80 2.93
N GLY A 41 16.69 13.63 2.29
CA GLY A 41 17.14 14.77 1.47
C GLY A 41 16.76 16.15 2.02
N LYS A 42 16.17 16.23 3.22
CA LYS A 42 15.75 17.51 3.80
C LYS A 42 16.79 18.02 4.79
N GLU A 43 17.36 19.19 4.49
CA GLU A 43 18.25 19.88 5.42
C GLU A 43 17.53 20.20 6.73
N VAL A 44 18.18 19.85 7.83
CA VAL A 44 17.77 20.19 9.18
C VAL A 44 18.03 21.68 9.39
N THR A 45 17.02 22.45 9.79
CA THR A 45 17.21 23.84 10.22
C THR A 45 18.22 23.87 11.37
N LYS A 46 19.23 24.75 11.26
CA LYS A 46 20.32 24.88 12.24
C LYS A 46 19.90 25.34 13.65
N ASP A 47 18.61 25.56 13.93
CA ASP A 47 18.11 26.08 15.22
C ASP A 47 16.87 25.34 15.78
N GLY A 48 16.70 24.04 15.45
CA GLY A 48 15.51 23.25 15.84
C GLY A 48 15.74 22.14 16.87
N LEU A 49 16.90 22.08 17.54
CA LEU A 49 17.17 21.07 18.57
C LEU A 49 16.52 21.45 19.89
N THR A 50 15.24 21.10 20.08
CA THR A 50 14.64 21.10 21.42
C THR A 50 14.69 19.68 21.99
N GLU A 51 15.82 19.33 22.61
CA GLU A 51 15.88 18.14 23.46
C GLU A 51 15.14 18.41 24.78
N LYS A 52 13.88 17.98 24.90
CA LYS A 52 13.20 17.94 26.20
C LYS A 52 13.38 16.57 26.85
N ARG A 53 14.34 16.48 27.77
CA ARG A 53 14.45 15.37 28.71
C ARG A 53 13.36 15.51 29.78
N THR A 54 12.42 14.57 29.84
CA THR A 54 11.48 14.50 30.98
C THR A 54 11.58 13.12 31.60
N ALA A 55 12.17 13.05 32.80
CA ALA A 55 12.19 11.84 33.61
C ALA A 55 10.95 11.85 34.52
N LYS A 56 10.13 10.80 34.49
CA LYS A 56 9.08 10.57 35.50
C LYS A 56 9.57 9.48 36.45
N VAL A 57 9.82 9.88 37.70
CA VAL A 57 10.21 8.96 38.79
C VAL A 57 8.97 8.28 39.36
N HIS A 58 9.08 7.00 39.71
CA HIS A 58 7.99 6.20 40.28
C HIS A 58 7.80 6.54 41.77
N GLU A 59 6.59 6.91 42.19
CA GLU A 59 6.31 7.45 43.54
C GLU A 59 6.44 6.44 44.70
N LYS A 60 6.58 5.13 44.45
CA LYS A 60 6.58 4.10 45.51
C LYS A 60 7.82 3.18 45.58
N ILE A 61 8.78 3.32 44.68
CA ILE A 61 10.04 2.55 44.69
C ILE A 61 11.18 3.50 44.37
N ALA A 62 12.03 3.82 45.36
CA ALA A 62 13.12 4.79 45.22
C ALA A 62 14.26 4.36 44.28
N THR A 63 14.19 3.15 43.70
CA THR A 63 15.31 2.49 42.99
C THR A 63 14.98 2.05 41.57
N ASP A 64 13.77 2.34 41.07
CA ASP A 64 13.34 1.95 39.71
C ASP A 64 12.77 3.19 38.99
N SER A 65 13.46 3.65 37.94
CA SER A 65 13.12 4.88 37.21
C SER A 65 12.92 4.57 35.73
N ILE A 66 11.71 4.78 35.22
CA ILE A 66 11.44 4.65 33.78
C ILE A 66 11.83 5.96 33.10
N ILE A 67 12.87 5.93 32.27
CA ILE A 67 13.28 7.10 31.48
C ILE A 67 12.62 6.99 30.11
N THR A 68 11.70 7.91 29.83
CA THR A 68 11.04 8.05 28.53
C THR A 68 11.79 9.11 27.72
N PHE A 69 12.37 8.73 26.59
CA PHE A 69 13.03 9.66 25.67
C PHE A 69 12.00 10.18 24.65
N HIS A 70 11.71 11.47 24.70
CA HIS A 70 10.98 12.19 23.65
C HIS A 70 11.98 12.94 22.77
N THR A 71 12.19 12.50 21.53
CA THR A 71 13.02 13.22 20.55
C THR A 71 12.11 13.81 19.48
N GLU A 72 11.83 15.10 19.55
CA GLU A 72 11.06 15.82 18.52
C GLU A 72 12.04 16.54 17.58
N LYS A 73 12.15 16.11 16.32
CA LYS A 73 12.89 16.81 15.26
C LYS A 73 11.92 17.51 14.34
N VAL A 74 11.87 18.84 14.41
CA VAL A 74 11.11 19.68 13.48
C VAL A 74 12.04 20.12 12.35
N PHE A 75 11.62 19.94 11.10
CA PHE A 75 12.32 20.38 9.89
C PHE A 75 11.71 21.70 9.37
N THR A 76 12.52 22.47 8.64
CA THR A 76 12.22 23.83 8.13
C THR A 76 11.01 23.93 7.20
N ASP A 77 10.52 22.80 6.69
CA ASP A 77 9.35 22.71 5.81
C ASP A 77 8.03 22.39 6.57
N GLY A 78 8.01 22.54 7.89
CA GLY A 78 6.82 22.22 8.72
C GLY A 78 6.60 20.72 8.96
N PHE A 79 7.61 19.88 8.71
CA PHE A 79 7.58 18.46 9.09
C PHE A 79 8.03 18.32 10.56
N SER A 80 7.30 17.58 11.41
CA SER A 80 7.78 17.23 12.75
C SER A 80 7.84 15.71 12.93
N MET A 81 9.00 15.23 13.37
CA MET A 81 9.28 13.83 13.67
C MET A 81 9.33 13.68 15.19
N LYS A 82 8.33 13.05 15.81
CA LYS A 82 8.40 12.64 17.22
C LYS A 82 8.90 11.20 17.30
N LYS A 83 10.02 11.00 17.98
CA LYS A 83 10.65 9.72 18.31
C LYS A 83 10.46 9.48 19.80
N ASP A 84 9.53 8.61 20.16
CA ASP A 84 9.35 8.19 21.56
C ASP A 84 10.08 6.86 21.76
N SER A 85 11.12 6.84 22.60
CA SER A 85 11.83 5.62 23.02
C SER A 85 11.62 5.40 24.52
N ILE A 86 11.01 4.27 24.90
CA ILE A 86 10.81 3.89 26.30
C ILE A 86 11.94 2.93 26.68
N VAL A 87 12.71 3.22 27.73
CA VAL A 87 13.77 2.35 28.26
C VAL A 87 13.48 2.06 29.74
N HIS A 88 13.44 0.79 30.12
CA HIS A 88 13.42 0.36 31.53
C HIS A 88 14.84 0.51 32.12
N TRP A 89 14.99 1.29 33.19
CA TRP A 89 16.28 1.56 33.83
C TRP A 89 16.24 1.23 35.33
N SER A 90 17.11 0.31 35.76
CA SER A 90 17.35 -0.02 37.18
C SER A 90 18.61 0.68 37.68
N ALA A 91 18.74 0.90 38.99
CA ALA A 91 19.82 1.67 39.61
C ALA A 91 21.26 1.19 39.33
N ASN A 92 21.46 -0.02 38.78
CA ASN A 92 22.78 -0.57 38.40
C ASN A 92 23.01 -0.67 36.88
N GLY A 93 22.18 -0.01 36.06
CA GLY A 93 22.28 -0.02 34.60
C GLY A 93 21.09 -0.69 33.90
N PRO A 94 21.08 -0.74 32.56
CA PRO A 94 19.96 -1.29 31.78
C PRO A 94 19.81 -2.80 32.00
N ILE A 95 18.57 -3.26 32.18
CA ILE A 95 18.26 -4.68 32.41
C ILE A 95 18.51 -5.45 31.10
N MET A 96 19.49 -6.36 31.15
CA MET A 96 19.86 -7.24 30.04
C MET A 96 18.94 -8.46 30.04
N ILE A 97 18.22 -8.69 28.93
CA ILE A 97 17.63 -10.01 28.63
C ILE A 97 18.51 -10.62 27.54
N ASP A 98 19.17 -11.74 27.85
CA ASP A 98 19.93 -12.56 26.89
C ASP A 98 21.13 -11.85 26.21
N GLY A 99 21.87 -11.03 26.97
CA GLY A 99 23.15 -10.48 26.52
C GLY A 99 23.07 -9.40 25.43
N LYS A 100 21.87 -8.88 25.13
CA LYS A 100 21.66 -7.75 24.22
C LYS A 100 20.79 -6.68 24.87
N PRO A 101 21.15 -5.39 24.79
CA PRO A 101 20.29 -4.31 25.28
C PRO A 101 18.96 -4.33 24.52
N GLN A 102 17.83 -4.26 25.26
CA GLN A 102 16.50 -4.21 24.67
C GLN A 102 16.45 -3.10 23.61
N THR A 103 16.10 -3.47 22.38
CA THR A 103 15.96 -2.53 21.29
C THR A 103 14.82 -1.55 21.60
N PRO A 104 15.06 -0.24 21.60
CA PRO A 104 14.02 0.75 21.89
C PRO A 104 12.91 0.64 20.86
N VAL A 105 11.66 0.51 21.32
CA VAL A 105 10.46 0.61 20.47
C VAL A 105 10.32 2.08 20.10
N VAL A 106 11.00 2.49 19.03
CA VAL A 106 10.95 3.86 18.52
C VAL A 106 9.62 4.06 17.80
N LYS A 107 8.67 4.73 18.44
CA LYS A 107 7.48 5.23 17.74
C LYS A 107 7.87 6.51 17.02
N GLU A 108 8.04 6.42 15.70
CA GLU A 108 8.30 7.57 14.83
C GLU A 108 6.96 8.12 14.31
N ALA A 109 6.51 9.27 14.82
CA ALA A 109 5.39 10.01 14.24
C ALA A 109 5.94 11.13 13.37
N ILE A 110 5.89 10.92 12.05
CA ILE A 110 6.21 11.95 11.05
C ILE A 110 4.91 12.69 10.76
N THR A 111 4.81 13.96 11.15
CA THR A 111 3.74 14.84 10.70
C THR A 111 4.10 15.36 9.32
N VAL A 112 3.23 15.08 8.36
CA VAL A 112 3.41 15.44 6.96
C VAL A 112 2.83 16.83 6.74
N ASN A 113 3.55 17.71 6.05
CA ASN A 113 3.09 19.04 5.66
C ASN A 113 1.74 18.95 4.90
N ALA A 114 0.88 19.96 5.07
CA ALA A 114 -0.41 20.07 4.39
C ALA A 114 -0.30 19.89 2.86
N ASP A 115 0.72 20.45 2.22
CA ASP A 115 0.90 20.36 0.75
C ASP A 115 1.25 18.94 0.31
N THR A 116 2.17 18.29 1.02
CA THR A 116 2.52 16.90 0.79
C THR A 116 1.33 15.97 1.05
N ARG A 117 0.51 16.26 2.06
CA ARG A 117 -0.73 15.53 2.33
C ARG A 117 -1.70 15.62 1.16
N TRP A 118 -1.91 16.81 0.59
CA TRP A 118 -2.77 16.98 -0.58
C TRP A 118 -2.23 16.26 -1.83
N LEU A 119 -0.91 16.27 -2.03
CA LEU A 119 -0.27 15.49 -3.10
C LEU A 119 -0.51 13.98 -2.92
N LEU A 120 -0.33 13.45 -1.71
CA LEU A 120 -0.59 12.03 -1.44
C LEU A 120 -2.06 11.67 -1.66
N ILE A 121 -2.99 12.54 -1.23
CA ILE A 121 -4.43 12.37 -1.49
C ILE A 121 -4.70 12.31 -3.00
N LEU A 122 -4.11 13.22 -3.77
CA LEU A 122 -4.25 13.24 -5.23
C LEU A 122 -3.70 11.96 -5.88
N MET A 123 -2.52 11.49 -5.44
CA MET A 123 -1.91 10.26 -5.96
C MET A 123 -2.74 9.02 -5.64
N VAL A 124 -3.35 8.94 -4.46
CA VAL A 124 -4.28 7.87 -4.09
C VAL A 124 -5.58 8.00 -4.89
N PHE A 125 -6.09 9.22 -5.07
CA PHE A 125 -7.29 9.48 -5.87
C PHE A 125 -7.13 8.98 -7.32
N ILE A 126 -5.99 9.25 -7.95
CA ILE A 126 -5.68 8.74 -9.30
C ILE A 126 -5.71 7.21 -9.33
N GLN A 127 -5.15 6.53 -8.33
CA GLN A 127 -5.20 5.07 -8.24
C GLN A 127 -6.64 4.55 -8.09
N VAL A 128 -7.47 5.22 -7.27
CA VAL A 128 -8.89 4.88 -7.13
C VAL A 128 -9.64 5.04 -8.45
N VAL A 129 -9.31 6.05 -9.26
CA VAL A 129 -9.86 6.20 -10.61
C VAL A 129 -9.54 4.98 -11.47
N PHE A 130 -8.30 4.50 -11.47
CA PHE A 130 -7.93 3.30 -12.23
C PHE A 130 -8.63 2.03 -11.74
N VAL A 131 -8.69 1.83 -10.42
CA VAL A 131 -9.38 0.68 -9.81
C VAL A 131 -10.86 0.69 -10.18
N THR A 132 -11.54 1.83 -10.03
CA THR A 132 -12.98 1.94 -10.34
C THR A 132 -13.30 1.83 -11.82
N MET A 133 -12.36 2.15 -12.72
CA MET A 133 -12.49 1.91 -14.16
C MET A 133 -12.61 0.43 -14.50
N VAL A 134 -11.90 -0.42 -13.76
CA VAL A 134 -11.98 -1.89 -13.92
C VAL A 134 -13.15 -2.46 -13.11
N TYR A 135 -13.29 -2.05 -11.86
CA TYR A 135 -14.27 -2.61 -10.93
C TYR A 135 -15.72 -2.21 -11.23
N GLY A 136 -15.94 -1.05 -11.84
CA GLY A 136 -17.28 -0.59 -12.22
C GLY A 136 -17.98 -1.53 -13.22
N PRO A 137 -17.39 -1.81 -14.40
CA PRO A 137 -17.97 -2.70 -15.39
C PRO A 137 -17.92 -4.20 -15.05
N ILE A 138 -17.02 -4.65 -14.15
CA ILE A 138 -16.72 -6.09 -13.99
C ILE A 138 -17.93 -6.92 -13.55
N ALA A 139 -18.77 -6.39 -12.66
CA ALA A 139 -19.93 -7.12 -12.14
C ALA A 139 -20.94 -7.41 -13.25
N ALA A 140 -21.29 -6.38 -14.03
CA ALA A 140 -22.20 -6.53 -15.16
C ALA A 140 -21.59 -7.37 -16.28
N PHE A 141 -20.28 -7.23 -16.52
CA PHE A 141 -19.57 -8.02 -17.52
C PHE A 141 -19.56 -9.53 -17.21
N LEU A 142 -19.37 -9.92 -15.94
CA LEU A 142 -19.43 -11.32 -15.53
C LEU A 142 -20.84 -11.91 -15.65
N VAL A 143 -21.88 -11.14 -15.31
CA VAL A 143 -23.30 -11.53 -15.47
C VAL A 143 -23.65 -11.82 -16.93
N GLU A 144 -23.09 -11.03 -17.85
CA GLU A 144 -23.29 -11.11 -19.30
C GLU A 144 -22.50 -12.27 -19.95
N MET A 145 -21.45 -12.79 -19.31
CA MET A 145 -20.63 -13.87 -19.86
C MET A 145 -21.21 -15.27 -19.65
N PHE A 146 -22.07 -15.46 -18.64
CA PHE A 146 -22.55 -16.77 -18.22
C PHE A 146 -24.08 -16.92 -18.35
N PRO A 147 -24.58 -18.14 -18.68
CA PRO A 147 -26.01 -18.45 -18.68
C PRO A 147 -26.66 -18.22 -17.31
N VAL A 148 -27.93 -17.83 -17.31
CA VAL A 148 -28.69 -17.44 -16.11
C VAL A 148 -28.66 -18.55 -15.03
N ARG A 149 -28.75 -19.82 -15.45
CA ARG A 149 -28.81 -20.98 -14.55
C ARG A 149 -27.56 -21.23 -13.71
N ILE A 150 -26.37 -20.83 -14.18
CA ILE A 150 -25.09 -21.01 -13.45
C ILE A 150 -24.47 -19.70 -13.01
N ARG A 151 -25.12 -18.57 -13.29
CA ARG A 151 -24.60 -17.22 -13.12
C ARG A 151 -24.03 -16.95 -11.72
N TYR A 152 -24.69 -17.40 -10.65
CA TYR A 152 -24.21 -17.22 -9.27
C TYR A 152 -22.92 -18.02 -9.00
N THR A 153 -22.91 -19.30 -9.34
CA THR A 153 -21.74 -20.18 -9.15
C THR A 153 -20.56 -19.73 -10.02
N SER A 154 -20.83 -19.38 -11.27
CA SER A 154 -19.82 -18.90 -12.23
C SER A 154 -19.30 -17.50 -11.93
N MET A 155 -20.03 -16.65 -11.20
CA MET A 155 -19.51 -15.39 -10.69
C MET A 155 -18.63 -15.58 -9.44
N SER A 156 -19.04 -16.47 -8.54
CA SER A 156 -18.34 -16.71 -7.28
C SER A 156 -16.96 -17.33 -7.50
N LEU A 157 -16.83 -18.29 -8.43
CA LEU A 157 -15.57 -19.01 -8.66
C LEU A 157 -14.39 -18.12 -9.10
N PRO A 158 -14.52 -17.26 -10.14
CA PRO A 158 -13.48 -16.31 -10.50
C PRO A 158 -13.17 -15.31 -9.38
N TYR A 159 -14.17 -14.89 -8.61
CA TYR A 159 -13.98 -13.94 -7.52
C TYR A 159 -13.15 -14.54 -6.37
N HIS A 160 -13.46 -15.76 -5.94
CA HIS A 160 -12.71 -16.41 -4.86
C HIS A 160 -11.33 -16.90 -5.30
N ILE A 161 -11.19 -17.44 -6.51
CA ILE A 161 -9.87 -17.83 -7.03
C ILE A 161 -9.01 -16.59 -7.25
N GLY A 162 -9.58 -15.56 -7.88
CA GLY A 162 -8.93 -14.27 -8.11
C GLY A 162 -8.40 -13.65 -6.83
N ASN A 163 -9.30 -13.37 -5.89
CA ASN A 163 -8.94 -12.68 -4.64
C ASN A 163 -8.19 -13.58 -3.67
N GLY A 164 -8.52 -14.87 -3.60
CA GLY A 164 -7.91 -15.82 -2.69
C GLY A 164 -6.47 -16.14 -3.08
N VAL A 165 -6.24 -16.56 -4.33
CA VAL A 165 -4.90 -16.94 -4.78
C VAL A 165 -4.08 -15.70 -5.09
N PHE A 166 -4.51 -14.88 -6.07
CA PHE A 166 -3.67 -13.77 -6.51
C PHE A 166 -3.60 -12.64 -5.48
N GLY A 167 -4.72 -12.35 -4.81
CA GLY A 167 -4.76 -11.35 -3.72
C GLY A 167 -4.11 -11.86 -2.43
N GLY A 168 -4.38 -13.09 -2.03
CA GLY A 168 -3.85 -13.66 -0.77
C GLY A 168 -2.33 -13.89 -0.79
N LEU A 169 -1.74 -14.24 -1.93
CA LEU A 169 -0.28 -14.40 -2.05
C LEU A 169 0.48 -13.07 -2.16
N LEU A 170 -0.21 -11.94 -2.42
CA LEU A 170 0.42 -10.63 -2.59
C LEU A 170 1.37 -10.26 -1.44
N PRO A 171 1.00 -10.35 -0.15
CA PRO A 171 1.90 -9.95 0.93
C PRO A 171 3.16 -10.83 1.02
N ALA A 172 3.03 -12.14 0.79
CA ALA A 172 4.16 -13.07 0.85
C ALA A 172 5.14 -12.84 -0.31
N VAL A 173 4.63 -12.76 -1.55
CA VAL A 173 5.47 -12.55 -2.73
C VAL A 173 6.08 -11.14 -2.73
N ALA A 174 5.32 -10.12 -2.35
CA ALA A 174 5.83 -8.76 -2.24
C ALA A 174 6.95 -8.67 -1.19
N THR A 175 6.78 -9.30 -0.02
CA THR A 175 7.80 -9.34 1.01
C THR A 175 9.07 -10.03 0.50
N TYR A 176 8.93 -11.18 -0.16
CA TYR A 176 10.06 -11.91 -0.74
C TYR A 176 10.82 -11.08 -1.80
N LEU A 177 10.11 -10.43 -2.72
CA LEU A 177 10.71 -9.58 -3.75
C LEU A 177 11.47 -8.40 -3.13
N VAL A 178 10.90 -7.77 -2.10
CA VAL A 178 11.52 -6.62 -1.41
C VAL A 178 12.76 -7.05 -0.62
N THR A 179 12.71 -8.16 0.11
CA THR A 179 13.85 -8.64 0.92
C THR A 179 14.99 -9.13 0.05
N SER A 180 14.69 -9.89 -1.01
CA SER A 180 15.68 -10.34 -1.99
C SER A 180 16.33 -9.17 -2.74
N ALA A 181 15.53 -8.17 -3.10
CA ALA A 181 16.07 -6.98 -3.75
C ALA A 181 16.98 -6.17 -2.82
N LYS A 182 16.61 -6.08 -1.54
CA LYS A 182 17.39 -5.41 -0.51
C LYS A 182 18.74 -6.10 -0.28
N SER A 183 18.78 -7.44 -0.24
CA SER A 183 20.04 -8.19 -0.09
C SER A 183 20.96 -8.07 -1.31
N SER A 184 20.38 -7.88 -2.50
CA SER A 184 21.13 -7.74 -3.75
C SER A 184 21.61 -6.31 -4.03
N GLY A 185 21.32 -5.36 -3.12
CA GLY A 185 21.75 -3.96 -3.25
C GLY A 185 21.02 -3.16 -4.34
N HIS A 186 19.82 -3.57 -4.76
CA HIS A 186 19.04 -2.78 -5.73
C HIS A 186 18.60 -1.44 -5.13
N ALA A 187 18.85 -0.33 -5.86
CA ALA A 187 18.53 1.02 -5.40
C ALA A 187 17.04 1.23 -5.08
N GLU A 188 16.13 0.64 -5.86
CA GLU A 188 14.67 0.74 -5.68
C GLU A 188 14.06 -0.52 -5.05
N TRP A 189 14.75 -1.12 -4.08
CA TRP A 189 14.31 -2.36 -3.43
C TRP A 189 12.88 -2.27 -2.85
N PHE A 190 12.47 -1.10 -2.38
CA PHE A 190 11.14 -0.83 -1.81
C PHE A 190 10.01 -0.89 -2.85
N LEU A 191 10.29 -0.69 -4.14
CA LEU A 191 9.29 -0.79 -5.22
C LEU A 191 9.14 -2.20 -5.78
N GLN A 192 10.03 -3.14 -5.43
CA GLN A 192 10.09 -4.44 -6.10
C GLN A 192 8.86 -5.31 -5.82
N GLY A 193 8.21 -5.15 -4.66
CA GLY A 193 6.97 -5.85 -4.37
C GLY A 193 5.82 -5.48 -5.32
N LEU A 194 5.87 -4.31 -5.95
CA LEU A 194 4.87 -3.84 -6.90
C LEU A 194 4.90 -4.61 -8.24
N TRP A 195 6.00 -5.31 -8.55
CA TRP A 195 6.07 -6.12 -9.76
C TRP A 195 5.07 -7.27 -9.76
N TYR A 196 4.77 -7.87 -8.62
CA TYR A 196 3.80 -8.96 -8.56
C TYR A 196 2.41 -8.54 -9.07
N PRO A 197 1.74 -7.52 -8.51
CA PRO A 197 0.44 -7.09 -9.02
C PRO A 197 0.51 -6.52 -10.45
N ILE A 198 1.62 -5.87 -10.84
CA ILE A 198 1.81 -5.36 -12.20
C ILE A 198 1.90 -6.51 -13.22
N VAL A 199 2.67 -7.56 -12.92
CA VAL A 199 2.80 -8.73 -13.81
C VAL A 199 1.48 -9.48 -13.89
N VAL A 200 0.79 -9.70 -12.77
CA VAL A 200 -0.55 -10.32 -12.76
C VAL A 200 -1.53 -9.49 -13.59
N ALA A 201 -1.55 -8.17 -13.42
CA ALA A 201 -2.38 -7.27 -14.24
C ALA A 201 -2.00 -7.34 -15.73
N GLY A 202 -0.70 -7.44 -16.05
CA GLY A 202 -0.23 -7.59 -17.43
C GLY A 202 -0.68 -8.89 -18.08
N VAL A 203 -0.60 -10.01 -17.36
CA VAL A 203 -1.15 -11.30 -17.81
C VAL A 203 -2.66 -11.20 -18.02
N CYS A 204 -3.39 -10.60 -17.07
CA CYS A 204 -4.83 -10.36 -17.19
C CYS A 204 -5.19 -9.47 -18.39
N LEU A 205 -4.39 -8.44 -18.68
CA LEU A 205 -4.58 -7.56 -19.84
C LEU A 205 -4.41 -8.35 -21.15
N VAL A 206 -3.36 -9.16 -21.25
CA VAL A 206 -3.10 -9.99 -22.46
C VAL A 206 -4.22 -10.99 -22.67
N ILE A 207 -4.57 -11.76 -21.62
CA ILE A 207 -5.65 -12.75 -21.70
C ILE A 207 -6.99 -12.07 -21.99
N GLY A 208 -7.30 -10.97 -21.30
CA GLY A 208 -8.54 -10.22 -21.49
C GLY A 208 -8.65 -9.63 -22.89
N THR A 209 -7.55 -9.16 -23.46
CA THR A 209 -7.55 -8.61 -24.83
C THR A 209 -7.81 -9.70 -25.86
N ILE A 210 -7.21 -10.87 -25.72
CA ILE A 210 -7.31 -11.98 -26.69
C ILE A 210 -8.63 -12.76 -26.54
N TYR A 211 -9.01 -13.12 -25.31
CA TYR A 211 -10.04 -14.14 -25.06
C TYR A 211 -11.41 -13.58 -24.65
N LEU A 212 -11.50 -12.37 -24.09
CA LEU A 212 -12.81 -11.81 -23.71
C LEU A 212 -13.60 -11.35 -24.94
N LYS A 213 -14.81 -11.91 -25.11
CA LYS A 213 -15.77 -11.50 -26.13
C LYS A 213 -16.89 -10.66 -25.48
N THR A 214 -17.34 -9.62 -26.18
CA THR A 214 -18.31 -8.64 -25.66
C THR A 214 -19.77 -9.12 -25.71
N LYS A 215 -20.09 -10.10 -26.56
CA LYS A 215 -21.47 -10.62 -26.72
C LYS A 215 -21.43 -12.11 -27.06
N ASN A 216 -21.98 -12.93 -26.18
CA ASN A 216 -22.26 -14.34 -26.48
C ASN A 216 -23.72 -14.43 -26.95
N SER A 217 -23.94 -14.65 -28.25
CA SER A 217 -25.28 -14.75 -28.86
C SER A 217 -26.08 -15.99 -28.44
N ASN A 218 -25.44 -16.94 -27.75
CA ASN A 218 -26.01 -18.26 -27.49
C ASN A 218 -26.55 -18.39 -26.05
N LEU A 219 -26.65 -17.29 -25.31
CA LEU A 219 -27.09 -17.31 -23.90
C LEU A 219 -28.62 -17.30 -23.75
N ASP A 220 -29.35 -16.96 -24.81
CA ASP A 220 -30.81 -16.86 -24.83
C ASP A 220 -31.51 -18.18 -25.27
N GLU A 221 -30.75 -19.18 -25.75
CA GLU A 221 -31.30 -20.46 -26.22
C GLU A 221 -31.76 -21.39 -25.09
N ASP A 222 -31.34 -21.14 -23.84
CA ASP A 222 -31.66 -21.98 -22.67
C ASP A 222 -32.97 -21.59 -21.95
N VAL A 223 -33.81 -20.75 -22.57
CA VAL A 223 -35.08 -20.24 -21.97
C VAL A 223 -36.34 -20.90 -22.57
N VAL A 224 -36.19 -22.00 -23.32
CA VAL A 224 -37.32 -22.79 -23.84
C VAL A 224 -37.53 -24.06 -23.04
#